data_AF-A0A841V6B3-F1
#
_entry.id   AF-A0A841V6B3-F1
#
_cell.length_a   1.000
_cell.length_b   1.000
_cell.length_c   1.000
_cell.angle_alpha   90.00
_cell.angle_beta   90.00
_cell.angle_gamma   90.00
#
_symmetry.space_group_name_H-M   'P 1'
#
loop_
_entity.id
_entity.type
_entity.pdbx_description
1 polymer ?
#
loop_
_entity_poly.entity_id
_entity_poly.type
_entity_poly.pdbx_seq_one_letter_code
_entity_poly.pdbx_strand_id
1 'polypeptide(L)'
;MTTYRQLTIWDVLDELSESPPTSSLDAMWDCLDAELEKLPLEAQLLTAALAFSQIADILKSRAEVLLQDTRDRNNPKGPIISTDLFAGLVRTTMHLDLDDLIEPQIPQTFKPHGPHQFSSPTELGDSVAAPVEKANVLAMLD
;
A
#
# COMPACT_ATOMS: atom_id res chain seq x y z
N MET A 1 -26.24 26.61 17.35
CA MET A 1 -26.08 26.29 15.92
C MET A 1 -24.59 26.26 15.62
N THR A 2 -24.00 25.06 15.63
CA THR A 2 -22.60 24.87 15.26
C THR A 2 -22.51 24.90 13.74
N THR A 3 -21.98 26.00 13.21
CA THR A 3 -21.59 26.11 11.79
C THR A 3 -20.49 25.09 11.53
N TYR A 4 -20.82 23.98 10.89
CA TYR A 4 -19.83 23.05 10.37
C TYR A 4 -19.00 23.82 9.35
N ARG A 5 -17.70 24.00 9.61
CA ARG A 5 -16.75 24.56 8.66
C ARG A 5 -16.79 23.63 7.44
N GLN A 6 -17.25 24.12 6.30
CA GLN A 6 -17.12 23.40 5.05
C GLN A 6 -15.62 23.24 4.78
N LEU A 7 -15.11 22.02 4.94
CA LEU A 7 -13.73 21.69 4.63
C LEU A 7 -13.55 21.81 3.12
N THR A 8 -12.49 22.50 2.72
CA THR A 8 -12.10 22.55 1.31
C THR A 8 -11.36 21.27 0.94
N ILE A 9 -11.24 20.96 -0.35
CA ILE A 9 -10.48 19.78 -0.79
C ILE A 9 -9.04 19.79 -0.25
N TRP A 10 -8.45 20.97 -0.09
CA TRP A 10 -7.10 21.13 0.44
C TRP A 10 -7.00 20.80 1.93
N ASP A 11 -8.00 21.18 2.73
CA ASP A 11 -8.05 20.79 4.15
C ASP A 11 -8.17 19.26 4.29
N VAL A 12 -8.96 18.63 3.41
CA VAL A 12 -9.12 17.16 3.40
C VAL A 12 -7.82 16.46 2.97
N LEU A 13 -7.12 16.97 1.96
CA LEU A 13 -5.84 16.41 1.52
C LEU A 13 -4.74 16.55 2.58
N ASP A 14 -4.73 17.66 3.32
CA ASP A 14 -3.79 17.89 4.42
C ASP A 14 -4.02 16.88 5.56
N GLU A 15 -5.27 16.73 6.01
CA GLU A 15 -5.65 15.72 7.01
C GLU A 15 -5.32 14.31 6.54
N LEU A 16 -5.57 14.02 5.26
CA LEU A 16 -5.33 12.71 4.67
C LEU A 16 -3.82 12.37 4.61
N SER A 17 -2.96 13.38 4.48
CA SER A 17 -1.51 13.22 4.47
C SER A 17 -0.95 12.80 5.83
N GLU A 18 -1.58 13.23 6.92
CA GLU A 18 -1.22 12.86 8.29
C GLU A 18 -1.91 11.57 8.76
N SER A 19 -3.02 11.20 8.11
CA SER A 19 -3.78 10.01 8.47
C SER A 19 -3.06 8.70 8.10
N PRO A 20 -3.39 7.59 8.79
CA PRO A 20 -2.76 6.30 8.53
C PRO A 20 -2.93 5.84 7.06
N PRO A 21 -1.97 5.05 6.51
CA PRO A 21 -2.04 4.56 5.13
C PRO A 21 -3.30 3.75 4.80
N THR A 22 -3.92 3.15 5.81
CA THR A 22 -5.15 2.34 5.71
C THR A 22 -6.44 3.17 5.77
N SER A 23 -6.35 4.49 5.92
CA SER A 23 -7.52 5.38 5.97
C SER A 23 -8.22 5.45 4.61
N SER A 24 -9.56 5.49 4.62
CA SER A 24 -10.37 5.57 3.39
C SER A 24 -10.14 6.90 2.66
N LEU A 25 -10.30 6.86 1.33
CA LEU A 25 -10.23 8.01 0.43
C LEU A 25 -11.63 8.51 0.01
N ASP A 26 -12.70 7.84 0.43
CA ASP A 26 -14.06 8.10 -0.07
C ASP A 26 -14.48 9.55 0.17
N ALA A 27 -14.26 10.07 1.38
CA ALA A 27 -14.61 11.44 1.74
C ALA A 27 -13.84 12.50 0.93
N MET A 28 -12.62 12.18 0.47
CA MET A 28 -11.83 13.05 -0.38
C MET A 28 -12.41 13.11 -1.80
N TRP A 29 -12.82 11.97 -2.36
CA TRP A 29 -13.48 11.93 -3.68
C TRP A 29 -14.80 12.69 -3.68
N ASP A 30 -15.63 12.47 -2.66
CA ASP A 30 -16.91 13.17 -2.49
C ASP A 30 -16.70 14.70 -2.38
N CYS A 31 -15.66 15.13 -1.66
CA CYS A 31 -15.30 16.54 -1.52
C CYS A 31 -14.82 17.13 -2.86
N LEU A 32 -13.95 16.42 -3.58
CA LEU A 32 -13.40 16.87 -4.86
C LEU A 32 -14.51 17.04 -5.91
N ASP A 33 -15.41 16.06 -6.05
CA ASP A 33 -16.51 16.13 -7.00
C ASP A 33 -17.46 17.31 -6.68
N ALA A 34 -17.79 17.49 -5.41
CA ALA A 34 -18.67 18.58 -4.96
C ALA A 34 -18.06 19.98 -5.11
N GLU A 35 -16.73 20.11 -5.10
CA GLU A 35 -16.04 21.38 -5.39
C GLU A 35 -15.88 21.63 -6.88
N LEU A 36 -15.52 20.60 -7.66
CA LEU A 36 -15.36 20.71 -9.10
C LEU A 36 -16.67 21.11 -9.79
N GLU A 37 -17.82 20.53 -9.41
CA GLU A 37 -19.11 20.82 -10.05
C GLU A 37 -19.48 22.32 -10.01
N LYS A 38 -18.97 23.08 -9.02
CA LYS A 38 -19.27 24.50 -8.83
C LYS A 38 -18.41 25.44 -9.67
N LEU A 39 -17.34 24.93 -10.28
CA LEU A 39 -16.34 25.72 -11.00
C LEU A 39 -16.61 25.74 -12.51
N PRO A 40 -16.18 26.79 -13.25
CA PRO A 40 -16.17 26.77 -14.70
C PRO A 40 -15.12 25.78 -15.23
N LEU A 41 -15.32 25.26 -16.44
CA LEU A 41 -14.52 24.16 -17.04
C LEU A 41 -13.00 24.36 -16.93
N GLU A 42 -12.50 25.55 -17.23
CA GLU A 42 -11.05 25.83 -17.18
C GLU A 42 -10.50 25.74 -15.75
N ALA A 43 -11.24 26.27 -14.77
CA ALA A 43 -10.89 26.16 -13.35
C ALA A 43 -11.06 24.74 -12.82
N GLN A 44 -12.06 23.99 -13.31
CA GLN A 44 -12.21 22.57 -12.98
C GLN A 44 -10.97 21.78 -13.38
N LEU A 45 -10.51 21.93 -14.62
CA LEU A 45 -9.34 21.21 -15.13
C LEU A 45 -8.06 21.58 -14.37
N LEU A 46 -7.88 22.87 -14.07
CA LEU A 46 -6.73 23.33 -13.30
C LEU A 46 -6.73 22.78 -11.88
N THR A 47 -7.86 22.91 -11.17
CA THR A 47 -8.00 22.42 -9.79
C THR A 47 -7.87 20.91 -9.73
N ALA A 48 -8.49 20.18 -10.65
CA ALA A 48 -8.39 18.72 -10.73
C ALA A 48 -6.94 18.27 -10.98
N ALA A 49 -6.21 18.92 -11.88
CA ALA A 49 -4.81 18.59 -12.14
C ALA A 49 -3.94 18.75 -10.88
N LEU A 50 -4.13 19.85 -10.13
CA LEU A 50 -3.41 20.07 -8.88
C LEU A 50 -3.80 19.06 -7.80
N ALA A 51 -5.10 18.81 -7.62
CA ALA A 51 -5.59 17.83 -6.65
C ALA A 51 -5.04 16.43 -6.96
N PHE A 52 -5.08 15.98 -8.22
CA PHE A 52 -4.55 14.68 -8.61
C PHE A 52 -3.04 14.55 -8.37
N SER A 53 -2.26 15.62 -8.55
CA SER A 53 -0.84 15.60 -8.24
C SER A 53 -0.58 15.34 -6.74
N GLN A 54 -1.31 16.03 -5.86
CA GLN A 54 -1.19 15.82 -4.42
C GLN A 54 -1.69 14.44 -3.98
N ILE A 55 -2.81 13.97 -4.56
CA ILE A 55 -3.31 12.61 -4.29
C ILE A 55 -2.27 11.56 -4.67
N ALA A 56 -1.61 11.73 -5.82
CA ALA A 56 -0.55 10.81 -6.24
C ALA A 56 0.63 10.80 -5.26
N ASP A 57 1.04 11.96 -4.74
CA ASP A 57 2.11 12.07 -3.74
C ASP A 57 1.72 11.41 -2.41
N ILE A 58 0.49 11.62 -1.93
CA ILE A 58 -0.04 10.97 -0.73
C ILE A 58 -0.05 9.45 -0.91
N LEU A 59 -0.58 8.95 -2.03
CA LEU A 59 -0.65 7.52 -2.30
C LEU A 59 0.73 6.89 -2.42
N LYS A 60 1.68 7.61 -3.02
CA LYS A 60 3.08 7.17 -3.09
C LYS A 60 3.68 7.03 -1.69
N SER A 61 3.55 8.05 -0.85
CA SER A 61 4.04 8.02 0.54
C SER A 61 3.43 6.85 1.32
N ARG A 62 2.11 6.65 1.21
CA ARG A 62 1.41 5.52 1.83
C ARG A 62 1.91 4.16 1.34
N ALA A 63 2.11 4.03 0.03
CA ALA A 63 2.63 2.80 -0.56
C ALA A 63 4.05 2.49 -0.07
N GLU A 64 4.93 3.50 0.04
CA GLU A 64 6.28 3.33 0.58
C GLU A 64 6.25 2.79 2.02
N VAL A 65 5.38 3.34 2.88
CA VAL A 65 5.20 2.86 4.25
C VAL A 65 4.68 1.43 4.29
N LEU A 66 3.65 1.10 3.50
CA LEU A 66 3.06 -0.25 3.48
C LEU A 66 4.04 -1.30 2.92
N LEU A 67 4.81 -0.95 1.89
CA LEU A 67 5.85 -1.83 1.35
C LEU A 67 6.99 -2.04 2.34
N GLN A 68 7.35 -1.00 3.09
CA GLN A 68 8.37 -1.10 4.13
C GLN A 68 7.89 -1.97 5.30
N ASP A 69 6.67 -1.79 5.80
CA ASP A 69 6.07 -2.67 6.82
C ASP A 69 6.03 -4.13 6.34
N THR A 70 5.63 -4.35 5.08
CA THR A 70 5.63 -5.69 4.49
C THR A 70 7.04 -6.29 4.45
N ARG A 71 8.05 -5.49 4.10
CA ARG A 71 9.44 -5.94 4.06
C ARG A 71 9.96 -6.28 5.46
N ASP A 72 9.67 -5.44 6.45
CA ASP A 72 10.14 -5.62 7.81
C ASP A 72 9.51 -6.85 8.46
N ARG A 73 8.22 -7.09 8.22
CA ARG A 73 7.51 -8.31 8.65
C ARG A 73 8.08 -9.59 8.03
N ASN A 74 8.56 -9.52 6.79
CA ASN A 74 9.10 -10.67 6.06
C ASN A 74 10.63 -10.75 6.12
N ASN A 75 11.28 -9.95 6.97
CA ASN A 75 12.73 -9.95 7.08
C ASN A 75 13.21 -11.25 7.78
N PRO A 76 14.00 -12.11 7.10
CA PRO A 76 14.48 -13.37 7.68
C PRO A 76 15.43 -13.18 8.86
N LYS A 77 15.96 -11.96 9.06
CA LYS A 77 16.85 -11.61 10.18
C LYS A 77 16.09 -11.09 11.40
N GLY A 78 14.76 -10.99 11.33
CA GLY A 78 13.93 -10.42 12.40
C GLY A 78 13.96 -8.89 12.45
N PRO A 79 13.21 -8.28 13.38
CA PRO A 79 13.14 -6.83 13.53
C PRO A 79 14.48 -6.24 13.98
N ILE A 80 14.85 -5.07 13.43
CA ILE A 80 16.04 -4.35 13.85
C ILE A 80 15.70 -3.58 15.14
N ILE A 81 16.21 -4.06 16.27
CA ILE A 81 16.01 -3.42 17.57
C ILE A 81 17.25 -2.59 17.91
N SER A 82 17.07 -1.28 18.15
CA SER A 82 18.15 -0.45 18.69
C SER A 82 18.39 -0.76 20.16
N THR A 83 19.64 -0.70 20.61
CA THR A 83 20.01 -1.01 22.01
C THR A 83 19.39 -0.04 23.03
N ASP A 84 18.97 1.14 22.59
CA ASP A 84 18.36 2.18 23.44
C ASP A 84 16.85 2.03 23.56
N LEU A 85 16.19 1.25 22.69
CA LEU A 85 14.73 1.06 22.68
C LEU A 85 14.22 0.53 24.04
N PHE A 86 14.99 -0.35 24.68
CA PHE A 86 14.63 -0.96 25.96
C PHE A 86 15.35 -0.36 27.17
N ALA A 87 16.19 0.67 26.98
CA ALA A 87 17.01 1.21 28.06
C ALA A 87 16.18 1.76 29.24
N GLY A 88 14.99 2.30 28.96
CA GLY A 88 14.04 2.74 29.98
C GLY A 88 13.30 1.58 30.68
N LEU A 89 12.97 0.53 29.93
CA LEU A 89 12.17 -0.60 30.41
C LEU A 89 12.98 -1.58 31.26
N VAL A 90 14.24 -1.84 30.86
CA VAL A 90 15.16 -2.74 31.59
C VAL A 90 15.62 -2.14 32.93
N ARG A 91 15.61 -0.80 33.07
CA ARG A 91 15.96 -0.11 34.33
C ARG A 91 14.91 -0.26 35.43
N THR A 92 13.65 -0.50 35.09
CA THR A 92 12.54 -0.57 36.05
C THR A 92 12.18 -2.00 36.45
N THR A 93 12.27 -2.99 35.56
CA THR A 93 11.75 -4.35 35.85
C THR A 93 12.81 -5.40 36.19
N MET A 94 14.12 -5.11 36.07
CA MET A 94 15.24 -6.07 36.21
C MET A 94 15.17 -7.34 35.32
N HIS A 95 14.02 -7.64 34.73
CA HIS A 95 13.75 -8.74 33.81
C HIS A 95 12.65 -8.29 32.84
N LEU A 96 12.88 -8.48 31.54
CA LEU A 96 11.93 -8.19 30.47
C LEU A 96 11.90 -9.44 29.60
N ASP A 97 10.77 -10.14 29.60
CA ASP A 97 10.54 -11.21 28.64
C ASP A 97 10.19 -10.60 27.29
N LEU A 98 10.91 -11.00 26.24
CA LEU A 98 10.66 -10.48 24.89
C LEU A 98 9.47 -11.16 24.25
N ASP A 99 9.09 -12.35 24.71
CA ASP A 99 7.93 -13.08 24.19
C ASP A 99 6.62 -12.31 24.45
N ASP A 100 6.55 -11.59 25.57
CA ASP A 100 5.42 -10.71 25.92
C ASP A 100 5.29 -9.48 25.01
N LEU A 101 6.36 -9.11 24.29
CA LEU A 101 6.39 -7.96 23.38
C LEU A 101 6.11 -8.34 21.92
N ILE A 102 5.99 -9.63 21.62
CA ILE A 102 5.72 -10.11 20.26
C ILE A 102 4.21 -10.05 20.02
N GLU A 103 3.78 -9.17 19.12
CA GLU A 103 2.40 -9.18 18.65
C GLU A 103 2.14 -10.48 17.86
N PRO A 104 1.03 -11.21 18.12
CA PRO A 104 0.72 -12.44 17.40
C PRO A 104 0.64 -12.17 15.90
N GLN A 105 1.43 -12.91 15.11
CA GLN A 105 1.45 -12.75 13.66
C GLN A 105 0.08 -13.09 13.07
N ILE A 106 -0.57 -12.13 12.42
CA ILE A 106 -1.73 -12.42 11.58
C ILE A 106 -1.20 -13.12 10.33
N PRO A 107 -1.53 -14.41 10.10
CA PRO A 107 -1.01 -15.12 8.95
C PRO A 107 -1.46 -14.41 7.67
N GLN A 108 -0.50 -14.01 6.83
CA GLN A 108 -0.79 -13.57 5.47
C GLN A 108 -1.33 -14.78 4.71
N THR A 109 -2.66 -14.90 4.67
CA THR A 109 -3.33 -15.83 3.79
C THR A 109 -3.21 -15.30 2.38
N PHE A 110 -2.10 -15.60 1.70
CA PHE A 110 -2.10 -15.56 0.25
C PHE A 110 -3.19 -16.54 -0.18
N LYS A 111 -4.26 -16.03 -0.80
CA LYS A 111 -5.18 -16.91 -1.51
C LYS A 111 -4.32 -17.69 -2.49
N PRO A 112 -4.29 -19.04 -2.43
CA PRO A 112 -3.59 -19.80 -3.45
C PRO A 112 -4.16 -19.31 -4.77
N HIS A 113 -3.27 -18.93 -5.69
CA HIS A 113 -3.70 -18.68 -7.05
C HIS A 113 -4.45 -19.95 -7.48
N GLY A 114 -5.75 -19.81 -7.74
CA GLY A 114 -6.55 -20.92 -8.25
C GLY A 114 -5.85 -21.49 -9.49
N PRO A 115 -6.14 -22.74 -9.89
CA PRO A 115 -5.52 -23.31 -11.08
C PRO A 115 -5.68 -22.33 -12.23
N HIS A 116 -4.57 -21.71 -12.66
CA HIS A 116 -4.57 -20.84 -13.81
C HIS A 116 -4.96 -21.72 -15.00
N GLN A 117 -6.23 -21.64 -15.41
CA GLN A 117 -6.61 -22.08 -16.74
C GLN A 117 -6.00 -21.06 -17.71
N PHE A 118 -4.71 -21.25 -18.02
CA PHE A 118 -4.16 -20.72 -19.25
C PHE A 118 -4.92 -21.43 -20.38
N SER A 119 -6.01 -20.82 -20.84
CA SER A 119 -6.59 -21.12 -22.13
C SER A 119 -5.60 -20.61 -23.17
N SER A 120 -4.58 -21.41 -23.49
CA SER A 120 -3.88 -21.22 -24.73
C SER A 120 -4.92 -21.38 -25.85
N PRO A 121 -5.07 -20.41 -26.76
CA PRO A 121 -5.83 -20.66 -27.97
C PRO A 121 -5.16 -21.85 -28.66
N THR A 122 -5.90 -22.94 -28.80
CA THR A 122 -5.45 -24.15 -29.52
C THR A 122 -5.42 -23.91 -31.02
N GLU A 123 -5.78 -22.70 -31.47
CA GLU A 123 -5.61 -22.25 -32.83
C GLU A 123 -4.13 -22.03 -33.12
N LEU A 124 -3.66 -22.71 -34.16
CA LEU A 124 -2.27 -22.89 -34.58
C LEU A 124 -1.50 -21.60 -34.95
N GLY A 125 -1.99 -20.41 -34.59
CA GLY A 125 -1.55 -19.14 -35.18
C GLY A 125 -1.21 -17.99 -34.25
N ASP A 126 -1.53 -18.03 -32.95
CA ASP A 126 -1.42 -16.83 -32.09
C ASP A 126 -0.42 -16.96 -30.92
N SER A 127 0.33 -18.07 -30.86
CA SER A 127 1.41 -18.23 -29.88
C SER A 127 2.78 -18.00 -30.53
N VAL A 128 3.48 -16.94 -30.13
CA VAL A 128 4.89 -16.71 -30.48
C VAL A 128 5.82 -17.69 -29.75
N ALA A 129 5.37 -18.25 -28.63
CA ALA A 129 6.11 -19.25 -27.87
C ALA A 129 5.71 -20.66 -28.33
N ALA A 130 6.66 -21.41 -28.89
CA ALA A 130 6.49 -22.83 -29.15
C ALA A 130 6.54 -23.63 -27.83
N PRO A 131 5.78 -24.72 -27.68
CA PRO A 131 5.94 -25.61 -26.54
C PRO A 131 7.37 -26.18 -26.55
N VAL A 132 8.16 -25.85 -25.51
CA VAL A 132 9.50 -26.38 -25.32
C VAL A 132 9.45 -27.47 -24.26
N GLU A 133 10.00 -28.64 -24.57
CA GLU A 133 10.09 -29.74 -23.61
C GLU A 133 11.00 -29.35 -22.42
N LYS A 134 10.50 -29.61 -21.20
CA LYS A 134 11.16 -29.25 -19.93
C LYS A 134 12.59 -29.78 -19.83
N ALA A 135 12.88 -30.93 -20.43
CA ALA A 135 14.22 -31.53 -20.45
C ALA A 135 15.25 -30.63 -21.16
N ASN A 136 14.85 -29.94 -22.25
CA ASN A 136 15.74 -29.06 -23.00
C ASN A 136 16.08 -27.79 -22.23
N VAL A 137 15.13 -27.26 -21.45
CA VAL A 137 15.38 -26.08 -20.59
C VAL A 137 16.35 -26.42 -19.48
N LEU A 138 16.22 -27.62 -18.88
CA LEU A 138 17.12 -28.08 -17.82
C LEU A 138 18.55 -28.28 -18.32
N ALA A 139 18.74 -28.74 -19.56
CA ALA A 139 20.06 -28.90 -20.15
C ALA A 139 20.79 -27.58 -20.45
N MET A 140 20.09 -26.43 -20.48
CA MET A 140 20.72 -25.11 -20.68
C MET A 140 21.23 -24.46 -19.39
N LEU A 141 20.91 -25.03 -18.23
CA LEU A 141 21.28 -24.53 -16.91
C LEU A 141 22.57 -25.18 -16.36
N ASP A 142 23.08 -26.21 -17.05
CA ASP A 142 24.40 -26.83 -16.82
C ASP A 142 25.47 -26.18 -17.72
#